data_AF-S2DGD4-F1
#
_entry.id   AF-S2DGD4-F1
#
_cell.length_a   1.000
_cell.length_b   1.000
_cell.length_c   1.000
_cell.angle_alpha   90.00
_cell.angle_beta   90.00
_cell.angle_gamma   90.00
#
_symmetry.space_group_name_H-M   'P 1'
#
loop_
_entity.id
_entity.type
_entity.pdbx_description
1 polymer ?
#
loop_
_entity_poly.entity_id
_entity_poly.type
_entity_poly.pdbx_seq_one_letter_code
_entity_poly.pdbx_strand_id
1 'polypeptide(L)'
;MIRLVELLEEDLKVKANDSDWLQGYGYQLWRSRHNSYRADGRNGQFILVLPEKNALIVSTADIPNMQAELNLIWEHLLPAFQ
;
A
#
# COMPACT_ATOMS: atom_id res chain seq x y z
N MET A 1 -9.01 14.39 20.73
CA MET A 1 -8.38 13.89 19.48
C MET A 1 -8.67 12.40 19.20
N ILE A 2 -9.60 11.75 19.92
CA ILE A 2 -10.03 10.36 19.60
C ILE A 2 -11.33 10.36 18.78
N ARG A 3 -12.20 11.37 18.94
CA ARG A 3 -13.54 11.41 18.34
C ARG A 3 -13.66 11.88 16.88
N LEU A 4 -12.59 12.39 16.26
CA LEU A 4 -12.68 12.93 14.89
C LEU A 4 -12.40 11.87 13.81
N VAL A 5 -11.68 10.80 14.17
CA VAL A 5 -11.31 9.73 13.22
C VAL A 5 -12.49 8.77 13.02
N GLU A 6 -13.18 8.38 14.10
CA GLU A 6 -14.34 7.48 14.05
C GLU A 6 -15.50 8.04 13.20
N LEU A 7 -15.72 9.37 13.25
CA LEU A 7 -16.77 10.04 12.46
C LEU A 7 -16.49 10.11 10.95
N LEU A 8 -15.23 9.95 10.53
CA LEU A 8 -14.84 9.96 9.11
C LEU A 8 -14.86 8.56 8.49
N GLU A 9 -14.82 7.50 9.32
CA GLU A 9 -14.86 6.12 8.84
C GLU A 9 -16.24 5.71 8.32
N GLU A 10 -17.33 6.25 8.88
CA GLU A 10 -18.70 5.84 8.55
C GLU A 10 -19.14 6.20 7.11
N ASP A 11 -18.51 7.19 6.47
CA ASP A 11 -18.88 7.70 5.13
C ASP A 11 -17.93 7.27 3.99
N LEU A 12 -16.85 6.53 4.29
CA LEU A 12 -15.90 6.11 3.27
C LEU A 12 -16.39 4.86 2.51
N LYS A 13 -16.57 4.98 1.20
CA LYS A 13 -16.93 3.86 0.30
C LYS A 13 -15.89 2.74 0.24
N VAL A 14 -14.67 2.99 0.69
CA VAL A 14 -13.54 2.05 0.67
C VAL A 14 -12.94 2.00 2.08
N LYS A 15 -12.83 0.80 2.64
CA LYS A 15 -12.28 0.61 3.98
C LYS A 15 -10.76 0.67 3.94
N ALA A 16 -10.15 1.06 5.05
CA ALA A 16 -8.69 1.10 5.17
C ALA A 16 -8.05 -0.26 4.84
N ASN A 17 -8.64 -1.38 5.28
CA ASN A 17 -8.08 -2.72 4.99
C ASN A 17 -8.06 -3.09 3.49
N ASP A 18 -8.83 -2.38 2.67
CA ASP A 18 -8.99 -2.68 1.25
C ASP A 18 -8.20 -1.71 0.33
N SER A 19 -7.51 -0.71 0.89
CA SER A 19 -6.84 0.34 0.12
C SER A 19 -5.47 0.71 0.68
N ASP A 20 -4.45 0.63 -0.18
CA ASP A 20 -3.08 1.04 0.16
C ASP A 20 -2.93 2.56 0.23
N TRP A 21 -3.89 3.32 -0.31
CA TRP A 21 -3.88 4.79 -0.29
C TRP A 21 -4.39 5.38 1.03
N LEU A 22 -5.12 4.59 1.82
CA LEU A 22 -5.69 5.03 3.10
C LEU A 22 -4.78 4.76 4.30
N GLN A 23 -3.58 4.20 4.08
CA GLN A 23 -2.67 3.81 5.17
C GLN A 23 -1.85 4.98 5.73
N GLY A 24 -1.82 6.11 5.03
CA GLY A 24 -1.11 7.32 5.41
C GLY A 24 0.23 7.52 4.69
N TYR A 25 0.87 8.66 4.97
CA TYR A 25 2.08 9.12 4.31
C TYR A 25 2.99 9.84 5.31
N GLY A 26 4.31 9.69 5.14
CA GLY A 26 5.30 10.40 5.95
C GLY A 26 6.72 10.18 5.45
N TYR A 27 7.61 11.14 5.71
CA TYR A 27 9.03 11.05 5.30
C TYR A 27 9.26 10.69 3.82
N GLN A 28 8.38 11.18 2.93
CA GLN A 28 8.40 10.90 1.48
C GLN A 28 8.08 9.45 1.09
N LEU A 29 7.42 8.69 1.97
CA LEU A 29 7.00 7.32 1.73
C LEU A 29 5.50 7.16 2.04
N TRP A 30 4.84 6.35 1.23
CA TRP A 30 3.49 5.88 1.50
C TRP A 30 3.55 4.68 2.45
N ARG A 31 2.66 4.65 3.43
CA ARG A 31 2.35 3.40 4.11
C ARG A 31 1.49 2.53 3.19
N SER A 32 1.55 1.23 3.39
CA SER A 32 0.82 0.23 2.63
C SER A 32 0.24 -0.82 3.59
N ARG A 33 -0.63 -1.69 3.08
CA ARG A 33 -1.13 -2.83 3.84
C ARG A 33 0.01 -3.79 4.19
N HIS A 34 -0.24 -4.76 5.07
CA HIS A 34 0.75 -5.78 5.46
C HIS A 34 2.03 -5.23 6.12
N ASN A 35 1.88 -4.18 6.95
CA ASN A 35 2.99 -3.52 7.66
C ASN A 35 4.17 -3.13 6.74
N SER A 36 3.82 -2.69 5.52
CA SER A 36 4.77 -2.35 4.48
C SER A 36 4.73 -0.84 4.18
N TYR A 37 5.74 -0.37 3.45
CA TYR A 37 5.83 1.01 3.01
C TYR A 37 6.51 1.09 1.65
N ARG A 38 6.20 2.13 0.88
CA ARG A 38 6.65 2.25 -0.50
C ARG A 38 7.00 3.66 -0.90
N ALA A 39 7.98 3.76 -1.81
CA ALA A 39 8.19 4.93 -2.64
C ALA A 39 7.46 4.72 -3.97
N ASP A 40 6.65 5.69 -4.35
CA ASP A 40 5.82 5.62 -5.57
C ASP A 40 6.40 6.55 -6.64
N GLY A 41 6.78 5.94 -7.75
CA GLY A 41 6.96 6.62 -9.03
C GLY A 41 5.67 6.61 -9.85
N ARG A 42 5.74 7.19 -11.04
CA ARG A 42 4.57 7.30 -11.93
C ARG A 42 4.17 5.92 -12.49
N ASN A 43 2.87 5.66 -12.59
CA ASN A 43 2.27 4.55 -13.32
C ASN A 43 2.81 3.17 -12.90
N GLY A 44 2.78 2.87 -11.60
CA GLY A 44 3.14 1.53 -11.09
C GLY A 44 4.63 1.31 -10.83
N GLN A 45 5.43 2.37 -10.93
CA GLN A 45 6.83 2.32 -10.50
C GLN A 45 6.89 2.31 -8.98
N PHE A 46 7.45 1.28 -8.38
CA PHE A 46 7.47 1.11 -6.92
C PHE A 46 8.83 0.66 -6.42
N ILE A 47 9.22 1.16 -5.25
CA ILE A 47 10.08 0.45 -4.30
C ILE A 47 9.20 0.15 -3.09
N LEU A 48 8.80 -1.12 -2.92
CA LEU A 48 7.93 -1.57 -1.85
C LEU A 48 8.72 -2.43 -0.86
N VAL A 49 8.82 -1.99 0.39
CA VAL A 49 9.61 -2.64 1.42
C VAL A 49 8.71 -3.47 2.34
N LEU A 50 9.12 -4.72 2.58
CA LEU A 50 8.44 -5.69 3.44
C LEU A 50 9.36 -6.05 4.63
N PRO A 51 9.34 -5.27 5.73
CA PRO A 51 10.28 -5.45 6.83
C PRO A 51 10.20 -6.84 7.47
N GLU A 52 8.98 -7.35 7.69
CA GLU A 52 8.75 -8.66 8.30
C GLU A 52 9.27 -9.82 7.44
N LYS A 53 9.40 -9.59 6.13
CA LYS A 53 9.92 -10.57 5.17
C LYS A 53 11.39 -10.36 4.83
N ASN A 54 12.03 -9.36 5.44
CA ASN A 54 13.39 -8.93 5.09
C ASN A 54 13.60 -8.83 3.57
N ALA A 55 12.62 -8.24 2.88
CA ALA A 55 12.56 -8.21 1.43
C ALA A 55 12.06 -6.86 0.91
N LEU A 56 12.32 -6.60 -0.37
CA LEU A 56 11.73 -5.51 -1.11
C LEU A 56 11.32 -5.98 -2.51
N ILE A 57 10.28 -5.35 -3.04
CA ILE A 57 9.79 -5.55 -4.40
C ILE A 57 10.02 -4.24 -5.14
N VAL A 58 10.69 -4.32 -6.30
CA VAL A 58 10.86 -3.19 -7.21
C VAL A 58 10.03 -3.47 -8.46
N SER A 59 9.16 -2.52 -8.81
CA SER A 59 8.42 -2.55 -10.06
C SER A 59 8.87 -1.38 -10.93
N THR A 60 9.12 -1.66 -12.21
CA THR A 60 9.24 -0.68 -13.27
C THR A 60 8.12 -0.94 -14.26
N ALA A 61 7.10 -0.09 -14.27
CA ALA A 61 5.88 -0.32 -15.01
C ALA A 61 5.35 0.97 -15.67
N ASP A 62 4.33 0.79 -16.53
CA ASP A 62 3.49 1.86 -17.06
C ASP A 62 2.01 1.46 -16.90
N ILE A 63 1.62 1.21 -15.65
CA ILE A 63 0.28 0.74 -15.27
C ILE A 63 -0.52 1.90 -14.67
N PRO A 64 -1.65 2.29 -15.28
CA PRO A 64 -2.47 3.39 -14.76
C PRO A 64 -3.26 3.01 -13.50
N ASN A 65 -3.66 1.74 -13.37
CA ASN A 65 -4.38 1.24 -12.18
C ASN A 65 -3.41 0.64 -11.15
N MET A 66 -2.73 1.53 -10.44
CA MET A 66 -1.73 1.20 -9.43
C MET A 66 -2.28 0.40 -8.24
N GLN A 67 -3.56 0.61 -7.86
CA GLN A 67 -4.16 -0.17 -6.77
C GLN A 67 -4.37 -1.64 -7.18
N ALA A 68 -4.75 -1.89 -8.44
CA ALA A 68 -4.89 -3.26 -8.94
C ALA A 68 -3.53 -3.97 -9.00
N GLU A 69 -2.46 -3.27 -9.38
CA GLU A 69 -1.09 -3.82 -9.34
C GLU A 69 -0.67 -4.21 -7.92
N LEU A 70 -0.87 -3.31 -6.94
CA LEU A 70 -0.60 -3.61 -5.53
C LEU A 70 -1.41 -4.81 -5.03
N ASN A 71 -2.69 -4.93 -5.42
CA ASN A 71 -3.51 -6.10 -5.06
C ASN A 71 -2.91 -7.40 -5.60
N LEU A 72 -2.43 -7.42 -6.84
CA LEU A 72 -1.81 -8.61 -7.43
C LEU A 72 -0.48 -8.96 -6.74
N ILE A 73 0.29 -7.95 -6.33
CA ILE A 73 1.49 -8.16 -5.50
C ILE A 73 1.12 -8.86 -4.18
N TRP A 74 0.07 -8.40 -3.51
CA TRP A 74 -0.41 -9.01 -2.26
C TRP A 74 -0.98 -10.39 -2.44
N GLU A 75 -1.64 -10.66 -3.57
CA GLU A 75 -2.22 -11.97 -3.87
C GLU A 75 -1.16 -13.01 -4.23
N HIS A 76 -0.16 -12.63 -5.04
CA HIS A 76 0.75 -13.60 -5.66
C HIS A 76 2.17 -13.57 -5.10
N LEU A 77 2.71 -12.40 -4.79
CA LEU A 77 4.11 -12.28 -4.35
C LEU A 77 4.24 -12.38 -2.84
N LEU A 78 3.37 -11.71 -2.08
CA LEU A 78 3.45 -11.72 -0.61
C LEU A 78 3.43 -13.14 -0.01
N PRO A 79 2.56 -14.06 -0.45
CA PRO A 79 2.55 -15.43 0.07
C PRO A 79 3.78 -16.26 -0.34
N ALA A 80 4.53 -15.84 -1.36
CA ALA A 80 5.72 -16.55 -1.83
C ALA A 80 6.97 -16.24 -0.98
N PHE A 81 6.96 -15.18 -0.17
CA PHE A 81 8.03 -14.90 0.79
C PHE A 81 7.85 -15.75 2.06
N GLN A 82 8.88 -16.54 2.38
CA GLN A 82 8.94 -17.36 3.60
C GLN A 82 8.78 -16.50 4.86
#